data_AF-A0A7W1R925-F1
#
_entry.id   AF-A0A7W1R925-F1
#
_cell.length_a   1.000
_cell.length_b   1.000
_cell.length_c   1.000
_cell.angle_alpha   90.00
_cell.angle_beta   90.00
_cell.angle_gamma   90.00
#
_symmetry.space_group_name_H-M   'P 1'
#
loop_
_entity.id
_entity.type
_entity.pdbx_description
1 polymer ?
#
loop_
_entity_poly.entity_id
_entity_poly.type
_entity_poly.pdbx_seq_one_letter_code
_entity_poly.pdbx_strand_id
1 'polypeptide(L)'
;MAQISTSLLERQNGTARSRNRYLVRKTYAFAKKVEYMDDQCAVDKTIYNFCRKHRGLKGETPAMRQGITDHVWRIDEVLRYRSAVP
;
A
#
# COMPACT_ATOMS: atom_id res chain seq x y z
N MET A 1 24.34 -1.16 -14.05
CA MET A 1 24.11 -1.03 -12.60
C MET A 1 22.81 -0.26 -12.39
N ALA A 2 21.89 -0.76 -11.56
CA ALA A 2 20.69 0.01 -11.21
C ALA A 2 21.12 1.21 -10.36
N GLN A 3 20.95 2.42 -10.90
CA GLN A 3 21.26 3.65 -10.18
C GLN A 3 20.24 3.81 -9.05
N ILE A 4 20.69 3.83 -7.80
CA ILE A 4 19.81 4.04 -6.64
C ILE A 4 19.29 5.48 -6.74
N SER A 5 18.01 5.63 -7.07
CA SER A 5 17.34 6.94 -7.15
C SER A 5 16.25 7.02 -6.08
N THR A 6 16.28 8.08 -5.28
CA THR A 6 15.26 8.35 -4.26
C THR A 6 13.91 8.77 -4.86
N SER A 7 13.87 9.16 -6.13
CA SER A 7 12.67 9.66 -6.82
C SER A 7 11.48 8.68 -6.76
N LEU A 8 11.74 7.37 -6.85
CA LEU A 8 10.72 6.33 -6.77
C LEU A 8 10.12 6.22 -5.36
N LEU A 9 10.96 6.32 -4.32
CA LEU A 9 10.52 6.33 -2.93
C LEU A 9 9.72 7.60 -2.63
N GLU A 10 10.16 8.76 -3.10
CA GLU A 10 9.42 10.01 -2.88
C GLU A 10 8.04 10.01 -3.55
N ARG A 11 7.94 9.41 -4.74
CA ARG A 11 6.64 9.19 -5.40
C ARG A 11 5.73 8.28 -4.59
N GLN A 12 6.28 7.21 -4.00
CA GLN A 12 5.55 6.31 -3.12
C GLN A 12 5.10 7.04 -1.84
N ASN A 13 5.98 7.83 -1.23
CA ASN A 13 5.66 8.66 -0.05
C ASN A 13 4.52 9.63 -0.34
N GLY A 14 4.53 10.30 -1.51
CA GLY A 14 3.46 11.18 -1.95
C GLY A 14 2.12 10.44 -2.10
N THR A 15 2.15 9.23 -2.68
CA THR A 15 0.95 8.39 -2.81
C THR A 15 0.41 7.96 -1.44
N ALA A 16 1.28 7.48 -0.55
CA ALA A 16 0.91 7.08 0.81
C ALA A 16 0.27 8.25 1.57
N ARG A 17 0.87 9.44 1.52
CA ARG A 17 0.32 10.66 2.15
C ARG A 17 -1.04 11.08 1.59
N SER A 18 -1.30 10.88 0.30
CA SER A 18 -2.60 11.21 -0.29
C SER A 18 -3.75 10.33 0.20
N ARG A 19 -3.46 9.10 0.66
CA ARG A 19 -4.47 8.11 1.05
C ARG A 19 -4.54 7.84 2.54
N ASN A 20 -3.42 7.98 3.25
CA ASN A 20 -3.34 7.85 4.70
C ASN A 20 -3.15 9.22 5.36
N ARG A 21 -4.23 9.72 5.99
CA ARG A 21 -4.19 11.02 6.67
C ARG A 21 -3.25 11.04 7.87
N TYR A 22 -2.94 9.90 8.50
CA TYR A 22 -1.97 9.86 9.60
C TYR A 22 -0.55 10.27 9.18
N LEU A 23 -0.24 10.22 7.87
CA LEU A 23 1.05 10.63 7.33
C LEU A 23 1.10 12.10 6.89
N VAL A 24 0.00 12.85 7.06
CA VAL A 24 -0.10 14.25 6.64
C VAL A 24 0.01 15.18 7.86
N ARG A 25 0.67 16.32 7.69
CA ARG A 25 0.78 17.34 8.74
C ARG A 25 -0.51 18.17 8.82
N LYS A 26 -0.91 18.59 10.03
CA LYS A 26 -2.09 19.47 10.29
C LYS A 26 -3.43 18.86 9.87
N THR A 27 -3.70 17.63 10.30
CA THR A 27 -5.01 16.98 10.11
C THR A 27 -5.67 16.68 11.47
N TYR A 28 -7.00 16.63 11.49
CA TYR A 28 -7.76 16.14 12.65
C TYR A 28 -7.71 14.61 12.79
N ALA A 29 -7.28 13.89 11.74
CA ALA A 29 -7.09 12.45 11.78
C ALA A 29 -5.65 12.14 12.16
N PHE A 30 -5.40 11.89 13.45
CA PHE A 30 -4.07 11.49 13.97
C PHE A 30 -4.17 10.19 14.75
N ALA A 31 -3.09 9.41 14.71
CA ALA A 31 -2.97 8.22 15.54
C ALA A 31 -2.53 8.63 16.96
N LYS A 32 -3.24 8.13 17.98
CA LYS A 32 -2.87 8.37 19.40
C LYS A 32 -1.68 7.54 19.86
N LYS A 33 -1.41 6.44 19.17
CA LYS A 33 -0.27 5.56 19.41
C LYS A 33 0.36 5.17 18.07
N VAL A 34 1.64 4.80 18.11
CA VAL A 34 2.40 4.47 16.89
C VAL A 34 1.85 3.21 16.22
N GLU A 35 1.38 2.24 17.00
CA GLU A 35 0.86 0.97 16.50
C GLU A 35 -0.34 1.19 15.57
N TYR A 36 -1.25 2.11 15.89
CA TYR A 36 -2.38 2.44 15.02
C TYR A 36 -1.96 3.13 13.71
N MET A 37 -0.85 3.88 13.74
CA MET A 37 -0.28 4.44 12.52
C MET A 37 0.31 3.33 11.64
N ASP A 38 1.01 2.37 12.25
CA ASP A 38 1.59 1.22 11.57
C ASP A 38 0.52 0.30 10.98
N ASP A 39 -0.54 0.02 11.72
CA ASP A 39 -1.71 -0.74 11.24
C ASP A 39 -2.33 -0.07 10.02
N GLN A 40 -2.57 1.25 10.07
CA GLN A 40 -3.11 1.98 8.94
C GLN A 40 -2.16 1.98 7.73
N CYS A 41 -0.85 2.01 7.96
CA CYS A 41 0.16 1.87 6.91
C CYS A 41 0.16 0.46 6.31
N ALA A 42 -0.04 -0.58 7.10
CA ALA A 42 -0.15 -1.96 6.63
C ALA A 42 -1.38 -2.13 5.72
N VAL A 43 -2.52 -1.57 6.12
CA VAL A 43 -3.73 -1.54 5.28
C VAL A 43 -3.48 -0.78 3.98
N ASP A 44 -2.86 0.39 4.05
CA ASP A 44 -2.53 1.21 2.87
C ASP A 44 -1.64 0.44 1.88
N LYS A 45 -0.54 -0.16 2.37
CA LYS A 45 0.37 -0.98 1.56
C LYS A 45 -0.35 -2.17 0.93
N THR A 46 -1.19 -2.87 1.68
CA THR A 46 -1.94 -4.03 1.19
C THR A 46 -2.87 -3.64 0.05
N ILE A 47 -3.67 -2.58 0.22
CA ILE A 47 -4.59 -2.10 -0.82
C ILE A 47 -3.82 -1.59 -2.04
N TYR A 48 -2.67 -0.93 -1.86
CA TYR A 48 -1.83 -0.46 -2.98
C TYR A 48 -1.32 -1.61 -3.85
N ASN A 49 -0.82 -2.66 -3.20
CA ASN A 49 -0.12 -3.77 -3.85
C ASN A 49 -1.06 -4.82 -4.42
N PHE A 50 -2.17 -5.13 -3.73
CA PHE A 50 -3.02 -6.27 -4.07
C PHE A 50 -4.37 -5.90 -4.69
N CYS A 51 -4.98 -4.79 -4.25
CA CYS A 51 -6.35 -4.44 -4.67
C CYS A 51 -6.42 -3.37 -5.77
N ARG A 52 -5.47 -2.43 -5.80
CA ARG A 52 -5.54 -1.27 -6.70
C ARG A 52 -4.83 -1.55 -8.02
N LYS A 53 -5.57 -1.47 -9.13
CA LYS A 53 -5.01 -1.47 -10.49
C LYS A 53 -4.30 -0.15 -10.78
N HIS A 54 -3.15 -0.22 -11.46
CA HIS A 54 -2.37 0.97 -11.82
C HIS A 54 -2.30 1.13 -13.33
N ARG A 55 -2.60 2.34 -13.82
CA ARG A 55 -2.50 2.67 -15.25
C ARG A 55 -1.08 2.47 -15.79
N GLY A 56 -0.06 2.81 -15.00
CA GLY A 56 1.35 2.62 -15.36
C GLY A 56 1.76 1.14 -15.48
N LEU A 57 0.94 0.23 -14.94
CA LEU A 57 1.12 -1.22 -15.03
C LEU A 57 0.08 -1.86 -15.98
N LYS A 58 -0.45 -1.08 -16.94
CA LYS A 58 -1.44 -1.55 -17.92
C LYS A 58 -2.70 -2.19 -17.28
N GLY A 59 -3.08 -1.74 -16.09
CA GLY A 59 -4.25 -2.27 -15.37
C GLY A 59 -3.94 -3.44 -14.44
N GLU A 60 -2.69 -3.86 -14.31
CA GLU A 60 -2.24 -4.81 -13.29
C GLU A 60 -2.03 -4.11 -11.93
N THR A 61 -1.97 -4.91 -10.86
CA THR A 61 -1.53 -4.46 -9.53
C THR A 61 -0.02 -4.65 -9.39
N PRO A 62 0.65 -3.97 -8.43
CA PRO A 62 2.08 -4.18 -8.19
C PRO A 62 2.41 -5.63 -7.82
N ALA A 63 1.55 -6.30 -7.03
CA ALA A 63 1.72 -7.70 -6.68
C ALA A 63 1.59 -8.62 -7.91
N MET A 64 0.66 -8.33 -8.83
CA MET A 64 0.56 -9.06 -10.09
C MET A 64 1.80 -8.86 -10.95
N ARG A 65 2.28 -7.62 -11.08
CA ARG A 65 3.44 -7.31 -11.90
C ARG A 65 4.72 -8.01 -11.40
N GLN A 66 4.80 -8.28 -10.11
CA GLN A 66 5.89 -9.03 -9.47
C GLN A 66 5.65 -10.55 -9.44
N GLY A 67 4.53 -11.05 -9.95
CA GLY A 67 4.21 -12.47 -9.96
C GLY A 67 3.87 -13.07 -8.58
N ILE A 68 3.53 -12.22 -7.59
CA ILE A 68 3.11 -12.65 -6.24
C ILE A 68 1.68 -13.20 -6.26
N THR A 69 0.85 -12.68 -7.17
CA THR A 69 -0.54 -13.09 -7.37
C THR A 69 -0.89 -13.00 -8.86
N ASP A 70 -1.89 -13.74 -9.31
CA ASP A 70 -2.37 -13.78 -10.69
C ASP A 70 -3.63 -12.96 -10.94
N HIS A 71 -4.25 -12.44 -9.88
CA HIS A 71 -5.48 -11.67 -9.94
C HIS A 71 -5.46 -10.43 -9.03
N VAL A 72 -6.45 -9.57 -9.22
CA VAL A 72 -6.69 -8.39 -8.37
C VAL A 72 -7.52 -8.81 -7.17
N TRP A 73 -6.98 -8.60 -5.98
CA TRP A 73 -7.63 -9.00 -4.74
C TRP A 73 -8.79 -8.06 -4.43
N ARG A 74 -9.91 -8.64 -3.99
CA ARG A 74 -11.01 -7.84 -3.43
C ARG A 74 -10.76 -7.56 -1.95
N ILE A 75 -11.37 -6.48 -1.42
CA ILE A 75 -11.21 -6.14 0.00
C ILE A 75 -11.76 -7.27 0.90
N ASP A 76 -12.88 -7.89 0.52
CA ASP A 76 -13.46 -9.01 1.26
C ASP A 76 -12.54 -10.24 1.29
N GLU A 77 -11.81 -10.48 0.21
CA GLU A 77 -10.81 -11.53 0.12
C GLU A 77 -9.62 -11.26 1.05
N VAL A 78 -9.08 -10.03 1.02
CA VAL A 78 -7.99 -9.62 1.92
C VAL A 78 -8.38 -9.81 3.38
N LEU A 79 -9.60 -9.42 3.78
CA LEU A 79 -10.06 -9.54 5.17
C LEU A 79 -10.32 -10.99 5.60
N ARG A 80 -10.64 -11.88 4.65
CA ARG A 80 -10.86 -13.31 4.91
C ARG A 80 -9.58 -14.13 4.82
N TYR A 81 -8.53 -13.57 4.22
CA TYR A 81 -7.25 -14.24 4.07
C TYR A 81 -6.66 -14.54 5.45
N ARG A 82 -6.50 -15.82 5.75
CA ARG A 82 -5.77 -16.28 6.93
C ARG A 82 -4.37 -16.62 6.49
N SER A 83 -3.38 -15.86 6.97
CA SER A 83 -1.99 -16.22 6.79
C SER A 83 -1.71 -17.57 7.45
N ALA A 84 -0.90 -18.39 6.77
CA ALA A 84 -0.42 -19.64 7.35
C ALA A 84 0.62 -19.42 8.47
N VAL A 85 1.12 -18.19 8.61
CA VAL A 85 2.09 -17.77 9.63
C VAL A 85 1.33 -17.03 10.75
N PRO A 86 1.52 -17.43 12.03
CA PRO A 86 0.93 -16.75 13.18
C PRO A 86 1.50 -15.35 13.42
#